data_AF-A0A6B2GCY2-F1
#
_entry.id   AF-A0A6B2GCY2-F1
#
_cell.length_a   1.000
_cell.length_b   1.000
_cell.length_c   1.000
_cell.angle_alpha   90.00
_cell.angle_beta   90.00
_cell.angle_gamma   90.00
#
_symmetry.space_group_name_H-M   'P 1'
#
loop_
_entity.id
_entity.type
_entity.pdbx_description
1 polymer ?
#
loop_
_entity_poly.entity_id
_entity_poly.type
_entity_poly.pdbx_seq_one_letter_code
_entity_poly.pdbx_strand_id
1 'polypeptide(L)'
;MKNKITFLVLLFVSFGFAQTKPNEVTKPNKTLKTNATVTLLVDGNWSLGANWSGGSVPTSGDDVIIPNGLTLFLNITNAVANSLTVDNGGVMQISTGQALTVTNGFVNNGTFTIKSNVSSSGSFITGTSSGSITYERFLAGGVNKWHLVGAPVAGHTLSNFVGTYGAAMTQSGVKYSLAPYDNTGIIDVSTWKHYTIDGSNPAPATAFVQGKGYEILMNASQTVNFTGTIPTATVSIDLTEGLSTWNLIGNPYPSSIFANMNAEATNNFLTVNSAALDPSFVAMYVWNPTNGSYDIVNQASASRSLAPGQGFFVKAVTGGSTANFTPAMRTHQSANLFQKVQTTGIPTIVLSADNNNGVITNTEIKYMGGTSLGLDAGFDAGRFGAVGSGFGIYTRLVEDNGVDFTLQVVPDNTYNTTIIPLGLDATTGTQITFKANATDLPLGKKVFIEDKLLNTFAELNNTDKFYTATLASPSAGIGRFF
;
A
#
# COMPACT_ATOMS: atom_id res chain seq x y z
N MET A 1 44.76 -11.93 -59.15
CA MET A 1 44.22 -13.16 -59.77
C MET A 1 42.72 -13.20 -59.53
N LYS A 2 41.92 -13.04 -60.59
CA LYS A 2 40.45 -13.00 -60.55
C LYS A 2 39.93 -14.42 -60.81
N ASN A 3 39.35 -15.09 -59.81
CA ASN A 3 38.73 -16.39 -60.02
C ASN A 3 37.23 -16.22 -60.32
N LYS A 4 36.87 -16.63 -61.54
CA LYS A 4 35.53 -16.65 -62.11
C LYS A 4 34.67 -17.71 -61.45
N ILE A 5 33.45 -17.31 -61.10
CA ILE A 5 32.34 -18.17 -60.69
C ILE A 5 31.81 -18.89 -61.93
N THR A 6 31.64 -20.22 -61.87
CA THR A 6 30.95 -21.01 -62.88
C THR A 6 29.77 -21.73 -62.22
N PHE A 7 28.57 -21.46 -62.73
CA PHE A 7 27.29 -22.06 -62.32
C PHE A 7 27.20 -23.53 -62.76
N LEU A 8 26.72 -24.41 -61.90
CA LEU A 8 26.24 -25.74 -62.27
C LEU A 8 24.75 -25.85 -61.94
N VAL A 9 23.94 -26.01 -62.99
CA VAL A 9 22.50 -26.25 -62.95
C VAL A 9 22.27 -27.73 -62.64
N LEU A 10 21.50 -28.04 -61.60
CA LEU A 10 20.99 -29.40 -61.36
C LEU A 10 19.49 -29.48 -61.70
N LEU A 11 19.19 -30.39 -62.63
CA LEU A 11 17.88 -30.76 -63.13
C LEU A 11 17.20 -31.68 -62.11
N PHE A 12 16.02 -31.33 -61.59
CA PHE A 12 15.22 -32.23 -60.75
C PHE A 12 14.36 -33.14 -61.64
N VAL A 13 14.66 -34.45 -61.63
CA VAL A 13 13.79 -35.50 -62.17
C VAL A 13 12.97 -36.06 -61.01
N SER A 14 11.63 -35.92 -61.06
CA SER A 14 10.74 -36.45 -60.04
C SER A 14 10.55 -37.96 -60.21
N PHE A 15 11.01 -38.75 -59.25
CA PHE A 15 10.57 -40.14 -59.08
C PHE A 15 9.49 -40.20 -57.99
N GLY A 16 8.28 -40.58 -58.38
CA GLY A 16 7.18 -40.86 -57.46
C GLY A 16 7.40 -42.21 -56.78
N PHE A 17 7.60 -42.19 -55.46
CA PHE A 17 7.41 -43.37 -54.62
C PHE A 17 6.18 -43.14 -53.73
N ALA A 18 5.23 -44.07 -53.81
CA ALA A 18 4.07 -44.11 -52.94
C ALA A 18 4.53 -44.36 -51.50
N GLN A 19 4.39 -43.36 -50.63
CA GLN A 19 4.63 -43.48 -49.20
C GLN A 19 3.30 -43.84 -48.52
N THR A 20 3.20 -45.06 -48.01
CA THR A 20 2.12 -45.47 -47.11
C THR A 20 2.21 -44.65 -45.81
N LYS A 21 1.09 -44.04 -45.41
CA LYS A 21 0.97 -43.19 -44.21
C LYS A 21 1.58 -43.89 -42.98
N PRO A 22 2.50 -43.25 -42.24
CA PRO A 22 2.80 -43.69 -40.89
C PRO A 22 1.58 -43.43 -40.01
N ASN A 23 1.24 -44.39 -39.17
CA ASN A 23 0.19 -44.31 -38.17
C ASN A 23 0.19 -42.94 -37.48
N GLU A 24 -0.92 -42.20 -37.62
CA GLU A 24 -1.20 -41.08 -36.74
C GLU A 24 -1.26 -41.61 -35.31
N VAL A 25 -0.19 -41.41 -34.55
CA VAL A 25 -0.31 -41.34 -33.11
C VAL A 25 -1.22 -40.14 -32.88
N THR A 26 -2.49 -40.42 -32.61
CA THR A 26 -3.43 -39.42 -32.09
C THR A 26 -2.75 -38.80 -30.88
N LYS A 27 -2.22 -37.58 -31.03
CA LYS A 27 -1.91 -36.72 -29.88
C LYS A 27 -3.18 -36.74 -29.04
N PRO A 28 -3.11 -36.98 -27.72
CA PRO A 28 -4.30 -36.90 -26.89
C PRO A 28 -4.94 -35.56 -27.21
N ASN A 29 -6.17 -35.64 -27.72
CA ASN A 29 -7.01 -34.50 -27.97
C ASN A 29 -6.89 -33.64 -26.71
N LYS A 30 -6.38 -32.41 -26.81
CA LYS A 30 -6.44 -31.48 -25.70
C LYS A 30 -7.92 -31.21 -25.55
N THR A 31 -8.60 -32.05 -24.78
CA THR A 31 -10.01 -31.86 -24.42
C THR A 31 -10.07 -30.43 -23.94
N LEU A 32 -10.74 -29.57 -24.70
CA LEU A 32 -11.20 -28.30 -24.17
C LEU A 32 -11.98 -28.72 -22.92
N LYS A 33 -11.40 -28.51 -21.74
CA LYS A 33 -12.12 -28.68 -20.49
C LYS A 33 -13.24 -27.66 -20.60
N THR A 34 -14.43 -28.10 -20.98
CA THR A 34 -15.63 -27.28 -20.91
C THR A 34 -15.74 -26.91 -19.44
N ASN A 35 -15.86 -25.62 -19.15
CA ASN A 35 -16.03 -25.17 -17.78
C ASN A 35 -17.23 -25.91 -17.18
N ALA A 36 -17.04 -26.54 -16.02
CA ALA A 36 -18.12 -27.27 -15.37
C ALA A 36 -18.92 -26.28 -14.53
N THR A 37 -20.24 -26.28 -14.70
CA THR A 37 -21.12 -25.53 -13.80
C THR A 37 -21.22 -26.27 -12.47
N VAL A 38 -20.82 -25.62 -11.39
CA VAL A 38 -20.80 -26.18 -10.04
C VAL A 38 -21.68 -25.32 -9.14
N THR A 39 -22.80 -25.90 -8.69
CA THR A 39 -23.82 -25.20 -7.91
C THR A 39 -23.71 -25.61 -6.44
N LEU A 40 -23.85 -24.65 -5.53
CA LEU A 40 -24.00 -24.92 -4.11
C LEU A 40 -25.32 -25.68 -3.85
N LEU A 41 -25.27 -26.78 -3.11
CA LEU A 41 -26.41 -27.65 -2.82
C LEU A 41 -27.02 -27.41 -1.45
N VAL A 42 -26.23 -26.90 -0.51
CA VAL A 42 -26.62 -26.68 0.89
C VAL A 42 -25.84 -25.50 1.45
N ASP A 43 -26.39 -24.83 2.46
CA ASP A 43 -25.67 -23.84 3.24
C ASP A 43 -24.34 -24.42 3.77
N GLY A 44 -23.27 -23.64 3.67
CA GLY A 44 -22.01 -24.06 4.28
C GLY A 44 -20.78 -23.40 3.70
N ASN A 45 -19.67 -24.13 3.79
CA ASN A 45 -18.32 -23.64 3.53
C ASN A 45 -17.85 -23.98 2.11
N TRP A 46 -17.12 -23.06 1.48
CA TRP A 46 -16.49 -23.27 0.16
C TRP A 46 -15.58 -24.49 0.15
N SER A 47 -14.85 -24.73 1.24
CA SER A 47 -13.86 -25.81 1.35
C SER A 47 -14.44 -27.23 1.38
N LEU A 48 -15.75 -27.39 1.51
CA LEU A 48 -16.39 -28.70 1.63
C LEU A 48 -16.90 -29.15 0.26
N GLY A 49 -16.18 -30.06 -0.39
CA GLY A 49 -16.56 -30.61 -1.70
C GLY A 49 -17.98 -31.17 -1.76
N ALA A 50 -18.48 -31.74 -0.66
CA ALA A 50 -19.83 -32.27 -0.54
C ALA A 50 -20.94 -31.21 -0.65
N ASN A 51 -20.62 -29.93 -0.45
CA ASN A 51 -21.59 -28.83 -0.61
C ASN A 51 -21.83 -28.49 -2.09
N TRP A 52 -21.02 -29.01 -3.00
CA TRP A 52 -21.03 -28.65 -4.41
C TRP A 52 -21.59 -29.77 -5.28
N SER A 53 -22.33 -29.43 -6.34
CA SER A 53 -22.91 -30.41 -7.28
C SER A 53 -21.88 -31.32 -7.96
N GLY A 54 -20.62 -30.85 -8.09
CA GLY A 54 -19.49 -31.62 -8.59
C GLY A 54 -18.80 -32.52 -7.55
N GLY A 55 -19.28 -32.56 -6.31
CA GLY A 55 -18.71 -33.35 -5.21
C GLY A 55 -17.28 -32.96 -4.80
N SER A 56 -16.79 -31.81 -5.28
CA SER A 56 -15.42 -31.33 -5.09
C SER A 56 -15.40 -29.80 -4.96
N VAL A 57 -14.34 -29.28 -4.36
CA VAL A 57 -14.17 -27.83 -4.17
C VAL A 57 -13.95 -27.17 -5.54
N PRO A 58 -14.63 -26.04 -5.86
CA PRO A 58 -14.46 -25.38 -7.14
C PRO A 58 -13.02 -24.96 -7.41
N THR A 59 -12.66 -25.00 -8.68
CA THR A 59 -11.36 -24.68 -9.23
C THR A 59 -11.47 -23.54 -10.25
N SER A 60 -10.33 -23.05 -10.76
CA SER A 60 -10.30 -21.99 -11.77
C SER A 60 -10.97 -22.36 -13.11
N GLY A 61 -11.36 -23.63 -13.31
CA GLY A 61 -12.12 -24.09 -14.47
C GLY A 61 -13.63 -24.20 -14.24
N ASP A 62 -14.12 -23.90 -13.04
CA ASP A 62 -15.53 -24.13 -12.68
C ASP A 62 -16.33 -22.82 -12.67
N ASP A 63 -17.53 -22.88 -13.23
CA ASP A 63 -18.53 -21.81 -13.20
C ASP A 63 -19.42 -21.98 -11.97
N VAL A 64 -19.19 -21.16 -10.96
CA VAL A 64 -19.80 -21.31 -9.63
C VAL A 64 -21.15 -20.59 -9.56
N ILE A 65 -22.17 -21.29 -9.04
CA ILE A 65 -23.50 -20.71 -8.82
C ILE A 65 -23.90 -20.85 -7.34
N ILE A 66 -24.27 -19.72 -6.73
CA ILE A 66 -24.88 -19.66 -5.39
C ILE A 66 -26.38 -19.40 -5.59
N PRO A 67 -27.24 -20.43 -5.46
CA PRO A 67 -28.65 -20.30 -5.80
C PRO A 67 -29.45 -19.58 -4.72
N ASN A 68 -30.68 -19.22 -5.08
CA ASN A 68 -31.65 -18.59 -4.16
C ASN A 68 -31.82 -19.40 -2.87
N GLY A 69 -31.80 -18.71 -1.73
CA GLY A 69 -32.07 -19.30 -0.42
C GLY A 69 -30.89 -20.03 0.20
N LEU A 70 -29.74 -20.10 -0.49
CA LEU A 70 -28.52 -20.69 0.07
C LEU A 70 -27.47 -19.64 0.43
N THR A 71 -26.72 -19.94 1.49
CA THR A 71 -25.63 -19.12 2.03
C THR A 71 -24.30 -19.86 1.94
N LEU A 72 -23.33 -19.24 1.27
CA LEU A 72 -21.95 -19.70 1.21
C LEU A 72 -21.03 -18.83 2.07
N PHE A 73 -20.20 -19.49 2.87
CA PHE A 73 -19.09 -18.89 3.57
C PHE A 73 -17.77 -19.30 2.89
N LEU A 74 -17.03 -18.31 2.38
CA LEU A 74 -15.66 -18.52 1.97
C LEU A 74 -14.78 -18.62 3.21
N ASN A 75 -14.12 -19.76 3.38
CA ASN A 75 -13.31 -20.11 4.55
C ASN A 75 -11.90 -20.59 4.18
N ILE A 76 -11.41 -20.24 2.98
CA ILE A 76 -10.05 -20.54 2.50
C ILE A 76 -9.39 -19.31 1.87
N THR A 77 -8.05 -19.27 1.87
CA THR A 77 -7.25 -18.09 1.54
C THR A 77 -6.86 -17.98 0.06
N ASN A 78 -7.20 -18.97 -0.76
CA ASN A 78 -6.78 -19.09 -2.16
C ASN A 78 -7.88 -19.72 -3.03
N ALA A 79 -9.15 -19.38 -2.76
CA ALA A 79 -10.25 -19.85 -3.59
C ALA A 79 -10.16 -19.28 -5.00
N VAL A 80 -10.52 -20.10 -5.98
CA VAL A 80 -10.50 -19.74 -7.39
C VAL A 80 -11.76 -20.26 -8.08
N ALA A 81 -12.26 -19.50 -9.05
CA ALA A 81 -13.33 -19.92 -9.94
C ALA A 81 -13.13 -19.32 -11.35
N ASN A 82 -13.72 -19.95 -12.36
CA ASN A 82 -13.79 -19.38 -13.70
C ASN A 82 -14.76 -18.19 -13.71
N SER A 83 -16.00 -18.43 -13.28
CA SER A 83 -17.03 -17.41 -13.07
C SER A 83 -17.75 -17.63 -11.73
N LEU A 84 -18.43 -16.60 -11.25
CA LEU A 84 -19.27 -16.67 -10.06
C LEU A 84 -20.57 -15.92 -10.30
N THR A 85 -21.69 -16.62 -10.14
CA THR A 85 -23.03 -16.05 -10.11
C THR A 85 -23.63 -16.25 -8.73
N VAL A 86 -24.04 -15.16 -8.09
CA VAL A 86 -24.90 -15.20 -6.91
C VAL A 86 -26.31 -14.84 -7.36
N ASP A 87 -27.20 -15.82 -7.36
CA ASP A 87 -28.58 -15.65 -7.79
C ASP A 87 -29.35 -14.75 -6.81
N ASN A 88 -30.48 -14.22 -7.27
CA ASN A 88 -31.36 -13.45 -6.39
C ASN A 88 -31.78 -14.29 -5.17
N GLY A 89 -31.58 -13.73 -3.97
CA GLY A 89 -31.79 -14.42 -2.69
C GLY A 89 -30.67 -15.39 -2.27
N GLY A 90 -29.65 -15.62 -3.10
CA GLY A 90 -28.41 -16.28 -2.70
C GLY A 90 -27.52 -15.34 -1.89
N VAL A 91 -26.71 -15.90 -0.99
CA VAL A 91 -25.82 -15.14 -0.10
C VAL A 91 -24.39 -15.68 -0.19
N MET A 92 -23.43 -14.80 -0.45
CA MET A 92 -22.01 -15.09 -0.41
C MET A 92 -21.31 -14.20 0.61
N GLN A 93 -20.54 -14.82 1.51
CA GLN A 93 -19.71 -14.10 2.48
C GLN A 93 -18.25 -14.52 2.37
N ILE A 94 -17.39 -13.57 2.05
CA ILE A 94 -15.93 -13.73 2.20
C ILE A 94 -15.56 -13.41 3.63
N SER A 95 -15.12 -14.42 4.37
CA SER A 95 -14.70 -14.27 5.76
C SER A 95 -13.39 -13.47 5.86
N THR A 96 -13.10 -12.96 7.05
CA THR A 96 -11.88 -12.18 7.31
C THR A 96 -10.62 -12.99 6.98
N GLY A 97 -9.69 -12.39 6.25
CA GLY A 97 -8.43 -13.04 5.83
C GLY A 97 -8.59 -14.11 4.74
N GLN A 98 -9.80 -14.33 4.23
CA GLN A 98 -10.06 -15.27 3.14
C GLN A 98 -10.07 -14.55 1.80
N ALA A 99 -9.79 -15.28 0.72
CA ALA A 99 -9.55 -14.67 -0.58
C ALA A 99 -10.13 -15.49 -1.73
N LEU A 100 -10.76 -14.81 -2.68
CA LEU A 100 -11.33 -15.39 -3.88
C LEU A 100 -10.89 -14.63 -5.13
N THR A 101 -10.35 -15.35 -6.11
CA THR A 101 -10.13 -14.87 -7.47
C THR A 101 -11.14 -15.49 -8.44
N VAL A 102 -11.86 -14.66 -9.19
CA VAL A 102 -12.75 -15.07 -10.28
C VAL A 102 -12.18 -14.56 -11.60
N THR A 103 -11.77 -15.47 -12.48
CA THR A 103 -10.94 -15.08 -13.65
C THR A 103 -11.74 -14.31 -14.71
N ASN A 104 -12.98 -14.73 -14.99
CA ASN A 104 -13.80 -14.18 -16.07
C ASN A 104 -14.90 -13.25 -15.54
N GLY A 105 -16.06 -13.82 -15.17
CA GLY A 105 -17.27 -13.06 -14.89
C GLY A 105 -17.75 -13.22 -13.46
N PHE A 106 -18.05 -12.10 -12.82
CA PHE A 106 -18.79 -12.06 -11.57
C PHE A 106 -20.14 -11.37 -11.77
N VAL A 107 -21.23 -12.05 -11.40
CA VAL A 107 -22.59 -11.52 -11.43
C VAL A 107 -23.19 -11.66 -10.04
N ASN A 108 -23.52 -10.53 -9.39
CA ASN A 108 -24.28 -10.55 -8.15
C ASN A 108 -25.70 -10.01 -8.34
N ASN A 109 -26.67 -10.91 -8.25
CA ASN A 109 -28.10 -10.61 -8.15
C ASN A 109 -28.63 -10.80 -6.72
N GLY A 110 -27.83 -11.34 -5.80
CA GLY A 110 -28.16 -11.56 -4.40
C GLY A 110 -27.33 -10.69 -3.45
N THR A 111 -26.92 -11.27 -2.32
CA THR A 111 -26.09 -10.59 -1.32
C THR A 111 -24.65 -11.08 -1.38
N PHE A 112 -23.69 -10.17 -1.51
CA PHE A 112 -22.27 -10.49 -1.47
C PHE A 112 -21.55 -9.55 -0.49
N THR A 113 -20.95 -10.12 0.55
CA THR A 113 -20.27 -9.37 1.61
C THR A 113 -18.82 -9.81 1.77
N ILE A 114 -17.89 -8.86 1.88
CA ILE A 114 -16.48 -9.11 2.18
C ILE A 114 -16.16 -8.51 3.55
N LYS A 115 -15.70 -9.35 4.48
CA LYS A 115 -15.50 -8.96 5.89
C LYS A 115 -14.05 -8.62 6.19
N SER A 116 -13.84 -7.68 7.12
CA SER A 116 -12.53 -7.43 7.75
C SER A 116 -12.65 -7.33 9.27
N ASN A 117 -11.53 -7.47 9.95
CA ASN A 117 -11.40 -7.28 11.39
C ASN A 117 -10.07 -6.58 11.73
N VAL A 118 -9.72 -6.52 13.02
CA VAL A 118 -8.50 -5.88 13.50
C VAL A 118 -7.21 -6.42 12.89
N SER A 119 -7.17 -7.69 12.50
CA SER A 119 -5.93 -8.38 12.09
C SER A 119 -5.90 -8.77 10.61
N SER A 120 -7.04 -8.74 9.91
CA SER A 120 -7.14 -9.29 8.56
C SER A 120 -8.29 -8.69 7.76
N SER A 121 -8.13 -8.68 6.43
CA SER A 121 -9.14 -8.26 5.47
C SER A 121 -9.47 -9.42 4.53
N GLY A 122 -10.76 -9.65 4.28
CA GLY A 122 -11.20 -10.48 3.17
C GLY A 122 -10.83 -9.82 1.84
N SER A 123 -10.68 -10.62 0.79
CA SER A 123 -10.22 -10.11 -0.51
C SER A 123 -10.97 -10.76 -1.68
N PHE A 124 -11.36 -9.94 -2.64
CA PHE A 124 -12.00 -10.40 -3.86
C PHE A 124 -11.38 -9.74 -5.09
N ILE A 125 -10.97 -10.56 -6.05
CA ILE A 125 -10.43 -10.11 -7.34
C ILE A 125 -11.27 -10.72 -8.44
N THR A 126 -11.71 -9.90 -9.39
CA THR A 126 -12.43 -10.37 -10.57
C THR A 126 -12.05 -9.63 -11.85
N GLY A 127 -12.17 -10.30 -12.99
CA GLY A 127 -11.93 -9.73 -14.32
C GLY A 127 -13.03 -8.77 -14.78
N THR A 128 -14.29 -9.18 -14.64
CA THR A 128 -15.48 -8.37 -14.94
C THR A 128 -16.53 -8.53 -13.85
N SER A 129 -17.35 -7.51 -13.62
CA SER A 129 -18.34 -7.54 -12.53
C SER A 129 -19.64 -6.84 -12.91
N SER A 130 -20.77 -7.42 -12.53
CA SER A 130 -22.08 -6.77 -12.52
C SER A 130 -22.78 -6.95 -11.17
N GLY A 131 -23.55 -5.95 -10.76
CA GLY A 131 -24.16 -5.90 -9.42
C GLY A 131 -23.23 -5.27 -8.38
N SER A 132 -23.78 -5.05 -7.19
CA SER A 132 -23.08 -4.41 -6.08
C SER A 132 -22.62 -5.44 -5.06
N ILE A 133 -21.54 -5.15 -4.34
CA ILE A 133 -21.11 -5.89 -3.15
C ILE A 133 -21.12 -4.95 -1.95
N THR A 134 -21.03 -5.51 -0.75
CA THR A 134 -20.75 -4.77 0.48
C THR A 134 -19.37 -5.15 1.01
N TYR A 135 -18.47 -4.18 1.12
CA TYR A 135 -17.20 -4.33 1.83
C TYR A 135 -17.34 -3.79 3.26
N GLU A 136 -17.16 -4.67 4.22
CA GLU A 136 -17.19 -4.42 5.66
C GLU A 136 -15.77 -4.07 6.15
N ARG A 137 -15.48 -2.78 6.35
CA ARG A 137 -14.18 -2.27 6.81
C ARG A 137 -14.17 -2.06 8.32
N PHE A 138 -13.34 -2.80 9.04
CA PHE A 138 -13.11 -2.61 10.46
C PHE A 138 -12.29 -1.34 10.72
N LEU A 139 -12.75 -0.52 11.66
CA LEU A 139 -12.08 0.67 12.16
C LEU A 139 -11.96 0.56 13.69
N ALA A 140 -10.73 0.62 14.21
CA ALA A 140 -10.51 0.77 15.64
C ALA A 140 -11.01 2.15 16.09
N GLY A 141 -11.80 2.20 17.16
CA GLY A 141 -12.29 3.46 17.72
C GLY A 141 -11.63 3.84 19.03
N GLY A 142 -11.96 5.04 19.51
CA GLY A 142 -11.44 5.59 20.75
C GLY A 142 -10.54 6.81 20.52
N VAL A 143 -9.94 7.31 21.61
CA VAL A 143 -9.17 8.56 21.59
C VAL A 143 -7.96 8.45 20.65
N ASN A 144 -7.86 9.41 19.72
CA ASN A 144 -6.76 9.53 18.75
C ASN A 144 -6.53 8.31 17.84
N LYS A 145 -7.51 7.42 17.68
CA LYS A 145 -7.46 6.27 16.76
C LYS A 145 -7.94 6.63 15.35
N TRP A 146 -7.34 7.67 14.77
CA TRP A 146 -7.64 8.13 13.41
C TRP A 146 -7.32 7.05 12.38
N HIS A 147 -8.14 6.95 11.33
CA HIS A 147 -7.86 6.11 10.17
C HIS A 147 -7.85 6.96 8.92
N LEU A 148 -6.98 6.61 7.98
CA LEU A 148 -7.05 7.09 6.61
C LEU A 148 -7.72 6.01 5.77
N VAL A 149 -8.81 6.38 5.09
CA VAL A 149 -9.69 5.45 4.38
C VAL A 149 -10.01 5.94 2.98
N GLY A 150 -10.15 5.01 2.03
CA GLY A 150 -10.76 5.22 0.72
C GLY A 150 -11.92 4.23 0.52
N ALA A 151 -12.70 4.42 -0.54
CA ALA A 151 -13.80 3.50 -0.86
C ALA A 151 -13.29 2.31 -1.71
N PRO A 152 -13.38 1.06 -1.22
CA PRO A 152 -12.97 -0.14 -1.97
C PRO A 152 -14.00 -0.61 -3.02
N VAL A 153 -14.99 0.22 -3.32
CA VAL A 153 -16.07 0.01 -4.28
C VAL A 153 -16.46 1.34 -4.93
N ALA A 154 -17.13 1.28 -6.07
CA ALA A 154 -17.65 2.43 -6.79
C ALA A 154 -19.11 2.75 -6.39
N GLY A 155 -19.46 4.04 -6.34
CA GLY A 155 -20.86 4.47 -6.28
C GLY A 155 -21.48 4.55 -4.89
N HIS A 156 -20.78 4.14 -3.83
CA HIS A 156 -21.23 4.42 -2.46
C HIS A 156 -21.18 5.94 -2.21
N THR A 157 -22.25 6.53 -1.66
CA THR A 157 -22.34 8.00 -1.48
C THR A 157 -21.89 8.46 -0.11
N LEU A 158 -21.30 9.65 -0.06
CA LEU A 158 -20.87 10.29 1.18
C LEU A 158 -22.06 10.59 2.10
N SER A 159 -23.17 11.08 1.54
CA SER A 159 -24.40 11.33 2.30
C SER A 159 -24.97 10.07 2.94
N ASN A 160 -24.99 8.93 2.23
CA ASN A 160 -25.50 7.67 2.80
C ASN A 160 -24.57 7.15 3.90
N PHE A 161 -23.26 7.26 3.70
CA PHE A 161 -22.27 6.87 4.69
C PHE A 161 -22.39 7.70 5.97
N VAL A 162 -22.48 9.02 5.85
CA VAL A 162 -22.66 9.93 7.00
C VAL A 162 -24.04 9.74 7.65
N GLY A 163 -25.10 9.55 6.86
CA GLY A 163 -26.43 9.24 7.40
C GLY A 163 -26.47 7.94 8.20
N THR A 164 -25.68 6.94 7.82
CA THR A 164 -25.61 5.65 8.52
C THR A 164 -24.69 5.69 9.74
N TYR A 165 -23.48 6.24 9.59
CA TYR A 165 -22.40 6.13 10.58
C TYR A 165 -22.10 7.42 11.34
N GLY A 166 -22.69 8.56 10.96
CA GLY A 166 -22.37 9.87 11.52
C GLY A 166 -22.54 9.98 13.03
N ALA A 167 -23.53 9.28 13.60
CA ALA A 167 -23.74 9.21 15.06
C ALA A 167 -22.64 8.43 15.80
N ALA A 168 -21.94 7.53 15.11
CA ALA A 168 -20.87 6.71 15.68
C ALA A 168 -19.47 7.32 15.46
N MET A 169 -19.37 8.38 14.63
CA MET A 169 -18.17 9.16 14.43
C MET A 169 -17.93 10.10 15.61
N THR A 170 -16.65 10.34 15.94
CA THR A 170 -16.28 11.41 16.87
C THR A 170 -16.61 12.77 16.25
N GLN A 171 -17.02 13.72 17.09
CA GLN A 171 -17.41 15.06 16.68
C GLN A 171 -16.67 16.11 17.49
N SER A 172 -16.37 17.25 16.86
CA SER A 172 -15.87 18.46 17.53
C SER A 172 -16.80 19.63 17.19
N GLY A 173 -17.64 20.01 18.15
CA GLY A 173 -18.79 20.88 17.88
C GLY A 173 -19.69 20.25 16.83
N VAL A 174 -19.91 20.95 15.72
CA VAL A 174 -20.76 20.50 14.60
C VAL A 174 -20.04 19.64 13.56
N LYS A 175 -18.72 19.45 13.68
CA LYS A 175 -17.91 18.75 12.68
C LYS A 175 -17.87 17.26 12.96
N TYR A 176 -18.23 16.44 11.97
CA TYR A 176 -17.89 15.02 11.97
C TYR A 176 -16.38 14.84 11.80
N SER A 177 -15.82 13.78 12.36
CA SER A 177 -14.43 13.40 12.13
C SER A 177 -14.13 13.01 10.67
N LEU A 178 -15.14 12.71 9.85
CA LEU A 178 -14.94 12.39 8.44
C LEU A 178 -14.60 13.66 7.63
N ALA A 179 -13.43 13.66 6.98
CA ALA A 179 -13.01 14.76 6.12
C ALA A 179 -12.13 14.29 4.96
N PRO A 180 -12.25 14.89 3.76
CA PRO A 180 -11.18 14.83 2.78
C PRO A 180 -10.04 15.78 3.18
N TYR A 181 -8.83 15.45 2.71
CA TYR A 181 -7.72 16.39 2.73
C TYR A 181 -7.87 17.40 1.58
N ASP A 182 -7.76 18.68 1.90
CA ASP A 182 -7.73 19.80 0.97
C ASP A 182 -6.33 20.43 0.99
N ASN A 183 -5.60 20.19 -0.09
CA ASN A 183 -4.23 20.65 -0.24
C ASN A 183 -4.11 22.07 -0.80
N THR A 184 -5.24 22.76 -1.01
CA THR A 184 -5.28 24.17 -1.40
C THR A 184 -5.32 25.12 -0.20
N GLY A 185 -5.44 24.58 1.02
CA GLY A 185 -5.46 25.37 2.25
C GLY A 185 -4.16 26.16 2.47
N ILE A 186 -4.29 27.39 2.96
CA ILE A 186 -3.16 28.24 3.36
C ILE A 186 -2.53 27.66 4.64
N ILE A 187 -1.22 27.87 4.80
CA ILE A 187 -0.47 27.61 6.05
C ILE A 187 -1.27 28.19 7.24
N ASP A 188 -1.36 27.43 8.34
CA ASP A 188 -2.09 27.76 9.58
C ASP A 188 -3.64 27.73 9.52
N VAL A 189 -4.24 27.29 8.41
CA VAL A 189 -5.66 26.93 8.35
C VAL A 189 -5.78 25.41 8.22
N SER A 190 -6.71 24.78 8.95
CA SER A 190 -6.93 23.34 8.84
C SER A 190 -7.16 22.92 7.38
N THR A 191 -6.28 22.06 6.88
CA THR A 191 -6.35 21.42 5.56
C THR A 191 -7.42 20.33 5.51
N TRP A 192 -8.05 20.01 6.64
CA TRP A 192 -9.13 19.02 6.71
C TRP A 192 -10.50 19.69 6.61
N LYS A 193 -11.27 19.33 5.58
CA LYS A 193 -12.60 19.90 5.33
C LYS A 193 -13.70 19.00 5.89
N HIS A 194 -13.79 18.95 7.22
CA HIS A 194 -14.79 18.15 7.93
C HIS A 194 -16.21 18.48 7.50
N TYR A 195 -17.00 17.43 7.23
CA TYR A 195 -18.43 17.59 7.03
C TYR A 195 -19.12 17.96 8.33
N THR A 196 -20.25 18.67 8.26
CA THR A 196 -20.95 19.16 9.44
C THR A 196 -22.38 18.65 9.56
N ILE A 197 -22.84 18.55 10.81
CA ILE A 197 -24.19 18.13 11.17
C ILE A 197 -25.23 19.27 11.00
N ASP A 198 -24.76 20.52 11.02
CA ASP A 198 -25.57 21.74 10.99
C ASP A 198 -25.88 22.25 9.58
N GLY A 199 -25.36 21.57 8.55
CA GLY A 199 -25.55 21.94 7.15
C GLY A 199 -24.66 23.07 6.64
N SER A 200 -23.70 23.59 7.43
CA SER A 200 -22.75 24.60 6.96
C SER A 200 -21.70 24.06 5.98
N ASN A 201 -21.34 22.77 6.09
CA ASN A 201 -20.54 22.02 5.13
C ASN A 201 -21.07 20.57 5.05
N PRO A 202 -22.25 20.34 4.44
CA PRO A 202 -22.88 19.03 4.47
C PRO A 202 -22.10 18.02 3.63
N ALA A 203 -22.18 16.75 3.99
CA ALA A 203 -21.65 15.68 3.15
C ALA A 203 -22.39 15.67 1.80
N PRO A 204 -21.68 15.73 0.65
CA PRO A 204 -22.34 15.80 -0.65
C PRO A 204 -23.10 14.50 -0.93
N ALA A 205 -24.19 14.62 -1.70
CA ALA A 205 -24.96 13.46 -2.16
C ALA A 205 -24.19 12.59 -3.17
N THR A 206 -23.04 13.05 -3.65
CA THR A 206 -22.21 12.35 -4.62
C THR A 206 -21.51 11.13 -4.02
N ALA A 207 -21.07 10.23 -4.90
CA ALA A 207 -20.23 9.11 -4.53
C ALA A 207 -18.93 9.57 -3.83
N PHE A 208 -18.37 8.72 -2.98
CA PHE A 208 -16.94 8.77 -2.69
C PHE A 208 -16.17 8.80 -4.01
N VAL A 209 -15.23 9.73 -4.14
CA VAL A 209 -14.39 9.79 -5.34
C VAL A 209 -13.45 8.58 -5.30
N GLN A 210 -13.45 7.78 -6.37
CA GLN A 210 -12.58 6.61 -6.43
C GLN A 210 -11.11 7.01 -6.34
N GLY A 211 -10.32 6.24 -5.58
CA GLY A 211 -8.91 6.53 -5.36
C GLY A 211 -8.64 7.68 -4.38
N LYS A 212 -9.65 8.48 -4.00
CA LYS A 212 -9.50 9.55 -3.00
C LYS A 212 -9.54 8.97 -1.58
N GLY A 213 -8.71 9.52 -0.70
CA GLY A 213 -8.72 9.18 0.71
C GLY A 213 -9.35 10.27 1.58
N TYR A 214 -9.77 9.84 2.77
CA TYR A 214 -10.48 10.61 3.79
C TYR A 214 -9.93 10.21 5.16
N GLU A 215 -9.87 11.13 6.10
CA GLU A 215 -9.68 10.77 7.51
C GLU A 215 -11.01 10.42 8.15
N ILE A 216 -10.98 9.58 9.18
CA ILE A 216 -12.14 9.26 10.01
C ILE A 216 -11.70 8.84 11.42
N LEU A 217 -12.48 9.24 12.42
CA LEU A 217 -12.33 8.81 13.81
C LEU A 217 -13.67 8.29 14.36
N MET A 218 -13.68 7.07 14.88
CA MET A 218 -14.87 6.44 15.45
C MET A 218 -14.84 6.48 16.98
N ASN A 219 -16.01 6.67 17.60
CA ASN A 219 -16.13 6.67 19.08
C ASN A 219 -15.80 5.31 19.69
N ALA A 220 -16.16 4.22 19.00
CA ALA A 220 -15.88 2.85 19.39
C ALA A 220 -15.50 2.01 18.17
N SER A 221 -14.71 0.96 18.40
CA SER A 221 -14.31 0.01 17.35
C SER A 221 -15.54 -0.64 16.72
N GLN A 222 -15.64 -0.55 15.40
CA GLN A 222 -16.77 -1.10 14.65
C GLN A 222 -16.39 -1.32 13.19
N THR A 223 -17.30 -1.95 12.46
CA THR A 223 -17.20 -2.09 11.01
C THR A 223 -18.08 -1.04 10.33
N VAL A 224 -17.54 -0.40 9.29
CA VAL A 224 -18.30 0.48 8.38
C VAL A 224 -18.43 -0.17 7.01
N ASN A 225 -19.55 0.06 6.35
CA ASN A 225 -19.90 -0.62 5.11
C ASN A 225 -19.72 0.33 3.93
N PHE A 226 -19.05 -0.17 2.89
CA PHE A 226 -19.07 0.44 1.57
C PHE A 226 -19.83 -0.48 0.62
N THR A 227 -20.97 -0.02 0.12
CA THR A 227 -21.80 -0.79 -0.80
C THR A 227 -21.78 -0.14 -2.18
N GLY A 228 -21.39 -0.90 -3.20
CA GLY A 228 -21.17 -0.38 -4.54
C GLY A 228 -20.68 -1.45 -5.53
N THR A 229 -20.42 -1.04 -6.77
CA THR A 229 -19.89 -1.96 -7.80
C THR A 229 -18.37 -2.11 -7.68
N ILE A 230 -17.81 -3.19 -8.20
CA ILE A 230 -16.37 -3.45 -8.12
C ILE A 230 -15.64 -2.71 -9.25
N PRO A 231 -14.60 -1.91 -8.97
CA PRO A 231 -13.74 -1.39 -10.01
C PRO A 231 -12.91 -2.52 -10.65
N THR A 232 -13.09 -2.77 -11.94
CA THR A 232 -12.33 -3.77 -12.70
C THR A 232 -11.33 -3.17 -13.70
N ALA A 233 -11.46 -1.87 -13.98
CA ALA A 233 -10.54 -1.09 -14.81
C ALA A 233 -9.52 -0.30 -13.95
N THR A 234 -8.60 0.37 -14.62
CA THR A 234 -7.70 1.35 -13.98
C THR A 234 -8.52 2.48 -13.37
N VAL A 235 -8.22 2.81 -12.12
CA VAL A 235 -8.74 3.98 -11.42
C VAL A 235 -7.65 5.04 -11.39
N SER A 236 -7.92 6.18 -12.01
CA SER A 236 -7.02 7.34 -12.05
C SER A 236 -7.52 8.41 -11.07
N ILE A 237 -6.59 9.04 -10.34
CA ILE A 237 -6.87 10.14 -9.42
C ILE A 237 -5.86 11.26 -9.64
N ASP A 238 -6.37 12.49 -9.73
CA ASP A 238 -5.50 13.65 -9.90
C ASP A 238 -4.73 13.94 -8.61
N LEU A 239 -3.42 14.17 -8.77
CA LEU A 239 -2.53 14.66 -7.73
C LEU A 239 -2.27 16.13 -8.01
N THR A 240 -2.79 17.01 -7.18
CA THR A 240 -2.59 18.45 -7.34
C THR A 240 -1.36 18.89 -6.54
N GLU A 241 -0.59 19.83 -7.09
CA GLU A 241 0.47 20.49 -6.33
C GLU A 241 -0.10 21.28 -5.15
N GLY A 242 -1.24 21.98 -5.35
CA GLY A 242 -1.85 22.77 -4.28
C GLY A 242 -0.84 23.73 -3.61
N LEU A 243 -1.06 24.02 -2.33
CA LEU A 243 -0.09 24.74 -1.48
C LEU A 243 0.73 23.78 -0.62
N SER A 244 0.13 22.69 -0.13
CA SER A 244 0.84 21.72 0.70
C SER A 244 1.50 20.59 -0.09
N THR A 245 1.21 20.40 -1.39
CA THR A 245 1.70 19.31 -2.27
C THR A 245 1.30 17.89 -1.87
N TRP A 246 0.74 17.72 -0.67
CA TRP A 246 0.26 16.45 -0.16
C TRP A 246 -1.11 16.11 -0.73
N ASN A 247 -1.31 14.85 -1.07
CA ASN A 247 -2.57 14.33 -1.57
C ASN A 247 -2.91 13.07 -0.78
N LEU A 248 -4.11 13.05 -0.20
CA LEU A 248 -4.63 11.87 0.48
C LEU A 248 -5.40 11.01 -0.52
N ILE A 249 -4.87 9.83 -0.80
CA ILE A 249 -5.45 8.85 -1.72
C ILE A 249 -5.64 7.52 -0.99
N GLY A 250 -6.35 6.57 -1.61
CA GLY A 250 -6.61 5.28 -0.98
C GLY A 250 -6.91 4.17 -1.98
N ASN A 251 -6.63 2.94 -1.58
CA ASN A 251 -6.83 1.75 -2.41
C ASN A 251 -8.32 1.60 -2.80
N PRO A 252 -8.67 1.71 -4.09
CA PRO A 252 -10.06 1.68 -4.55
C PRO A 252 -10.63 0.27 -4.75
N TYR A 253 -9.84 -0.78 -4.53
CA TYR A 253 -10.24 -2.16 -4.83
C TYR A 253 -10.68 -2.92 -3.57
N PRO A 254 -11.59 -3.91 -3.70
CA PRO A 254 -11.94 -4.86 -2.63
C PRO A 254 -10.87 -5.95 -2.45
N SER A 255 -9.62 -5.64 -2.81
CA SER A 255 -8.43 -6.47 -2.68
C SER A 255 -7.27 -5.61 -2.21
N SER A 256 -6.23 -6.23 -1.71
CA SER A 256 -4.99 -5.48 -1.48
C SER A 256 -4.37 -5.04 -2.81
N ILE A 257 -3.46 -4.07 -2.75
CA ILE A 257 -2.59 -3.70 -3.88
C ILE A 257 -1.13 -3.79 -3.48
N PHE A 258 -0.25 -4.19 -4.40
CA PHE A 258 1.19 -4.13 -4.18
C PHE A 258 1.65 -2.68 -4.08
N ALA A 259 2.40 -2.35 -3.01
CA ALA A 259 2.85 -0.98 -2.76
C ALA A 259 4.23 -0.71 -3.38
N ASN A 260 5.17 -1.65 -3.25
CA ASN A 260 6.58 -1.48 -3.64
C ASN A 260 7.16 -2.68 -4.41
N MET A 261 8.39 -2.53 -4.92
CA MET A 261 9.08 -3.49 -5.77
C MET A 261 9.39 -4.83 -5.08
N ASN A 262 9.54 -4.81 -3.76
CA ASN A 262 9.74 -6.02 -2.95
C ASN A 262 8.47 -6.87 -2.82
N ALA A 263 7.29 -6.29 -3.11
CA ALA A 263 6.03 -7.01 -3.16
C ALA A 263 5.71 -7.51 -4.58
N GLU A 264 5.96 -6.68 -5.59
CA GLU A 264 5.86 -7.04 -7.01
C GLU A 264 6.76 -6.10 -7.80
N ALA A 265 7.64 -6.59 -8.67
CA ALA A 265 8.74 -5.81 -9.23
C ALA A 265 8.33 -4.67 -10.17
N THR A 266 7.14 -4.73 -10.79
CA THR A 266 6.76 -3.86 -11.92
C THR A 266 5.37 -3.24 -11.77
N ASN A 267 4.39 -4.03 -11.36
CA ASN A 267 2.97 -3.70 -11.20
C ASN A 267 2.66 -3.37 -9.73
N ASN A 268 3.45 -2.49 -9.13
CA ASN A 268 3.20 -1.93 -7.80
C ASN A 268 2.95 -0.42 -7.87
N PHE A 269 2.30 0.12 -6.85
CA PHE A 269 1.88 1.52 -6.82
C PHE A 269 3.05 2.50 -7.01
N LEU A 270 4.14 2.35 -6.26
CA LEU A 270 5.28 3.28 -6.30
C LEU A 270 6.02 3.24 -7.63
N THR A 271 6.17 2.07 -8.24
CA THR A 271 6.89 1.91 -9.51
C THR A 271 6.10 2.54 -10.65
N VAL A 272 4.80 2.22 -10.74
CA VAL A 272 3.92 2.75 -11.78
C VAL A 272 3.72 4.27 -11.66
N ASN A 273 3.68 4.81 -10.45
CA ASN A 273 3.38 6.22 -10.21
C ASN A 273 4.58 7.10 -9.88
N SER A 274 5.81 6.57 -9.93
CA SER A 274 7.03 7.30 -9.55
C SER A 274 7.16 8.69 -10.21
N ALA A 275 6.85 8.80 -11.51
CA ALA A 275 6.91 10.05 -12.25
C ALA A 275 5.81 11.07 -11.89
N ALA A 276 4.74 10.63 -11.20
CA ALA A 276 3.68 11.51 -10.70
C ALA A 276 4.00 12.10 -9.32
N LEU A 277 5.04 11.59 -8.65
CA LEU A 277 5.43 11.96 -7.30
C LEU A 277 6.66 12.87 -7.32
N ASP A 278 6.78 13.72 -6.29
CA ASP A 278 8.00 14.51 -6.08
C ASP A 278 9.22 13.57 -5.91
N PRO A 279 10.34 13.77 -6.62
CA PRO A 279 11.52 12.90 -6.56
C PRO A 279 12.07 12.65 -5.16
N SER A 280 11.98 13.63 -4.24
CA SER A 280 12.44 13.47 -2.85
C SER A 280 11.40 12.76 -1.96
N PHE A 281 10.21 12.48 -2.48
CA PHE A 281 9.05 11.96 -1.76
C PHE A 281 8.34 10.86 -2.57
N VAL A 282 9.07 10.07 -3.36
CA VAL A 282 8.56 8.86 -4.01
C VAL A 282 8.38 7.76 -2.95
N ALA A 283 7.40 7.98 -2.08
CA ALA A 283 7.08 7.17 -0.93
C ALA A 283 5.59 7.33 -0.58
N MET A 284 5.07 6.38 0.18
CA MET A 284 3.73 6.42 0.73
C MET A 284 3.81 6.62 2.24
N TYR A 285 3.04 7.58 2.74
CA TYR A 285 3.01 7.95 4.15
C TYR A 285 1.72 7.40 4.74
N VAL A 286 1.82 6.24 5.39
CA VAL A 286 0.68 5.47 5.87
C VAL A 286 0.47 5.75 7.35
N TRP A 287 -0.70 6.28 7.71
CA TRP A 287 -0.99 6.56 9.12
C TRP A 287 -1.09 5.27 9.95
N ASN A 288 -0.42 5.25 11.09
CA ASN A 288 -0.45 4.17 12.06
C ASN A 288 -1.20 4.61 13.33
N PRO A 289 -2.45 4.14 13.54
CA PRO A 289 -3.25 4.53 14.69
C PRO A 289 -2.74 3.99 16.03
N THR A 290 -1.77 3.07 16.02
CA THR A 290 -1.25 2.45 17.24
C THR A 290 -0.28 3.40 17.95
N ASN A 291 0.65 3.98 17.21
CA ASN A 291 1.69 4.88 17.72
C ASN A 291 1.44 6.37 17.38
N GLY A 292 0.45 6.67 16.53
CA GLY A 292 0.10 8.06 16.19
C GLY A 292 1.12 8.73 15.27
N SER A 293 1.76 7.96 14.39
CA SER A 293 2.75 8.45 13.43
C SER A 293 2.48 7.94 12.01
N TYR A 294 3.22 8.49 11.03
CA TYR A 294 3.22 7.97 9.67
C TYR A 294 4.33 6.95 9.49
N ASP A 295 3.97 5.74 9.08
CA ASP A 295 4.90 4.72 8.61
C ASP A 295 5.24 5.02 7.14
N ILE A 296 6.53 5.00 6.82
CA ILE A 296 7.03 5.22 5.46
C ILE A 296 7.10 3.89 4.71
N VAL A 297 6.51 3.86 3.52
CA VAL A 297 6.64 2.75 2.57
C VAL A 297 7.27 3.28 1.29
N ASN A 298 8.47 2.80 0.98
CA ASN A 298 9.18 3.10 -0.26
C ASN A 298 9.82 1.82 -0.84
N GLN A 299 10.72 1.96 -1.82
CA GLN A 299 11.39 0.82 -2.46
C GLN A 299 12.44 0.16 -1.55
N ALA A 300 12.97 0.87 -0.56
CA ALA A 300 13.87 0.35 0.48
C ALA A 300 13.12 -0.32 1.66
N SER A 301 11.79 -0.23 1.70
CA SER A 301 10.97 -0.93 2.70
C SER A 301 10.81 -2.41 2.36
N ALA A 302 10.54 -3.25 3.37
CA ALA A 302 10.16 -4.64 3.14
C ALA A 302 8.92 -4.75 2.22
N SER A 303 8.68 -5.95 1.68
CA SER A 303 7.49 -6.26 0.88
C SER A 303 6.21 -5.74 1.55
N ARG A 304 5.49 -4.85 0.87
CA ARG A 304 4.29 -4.21 1.40
C ARG A 304 3.13 -4.26 0.42
N SER A 305 1.95 -4.53 0.97
CA SER A 305 0.67 -4.35 0.29
C SER A 305 -0.23 -3.45 1.11
N LEU A 306 -1.12 -2.72 0.46
CA LEU A 306 -2.15 -1.91 1.12
C LEU A 306 -3.48 -2.64 1.14
N ALA A 307 -4.14 -2.68 2.29
CA ALA A 307 -5.44 -3.32 2.44
C ALA A 307 -6.54 -2.60 1.62
N PRO A 308 -7.67 -3.26 1.33
CA PRO A 308 -8.82 -2.62 0.67
C PRO A 308 -9.27 -1.34 1.40
N GLY A 309 -9.35 -0.23 0.67
CA GLY A 309 -9.74 1.06 1.25
C GLY A 309 -8.73 1.65 2.23
N GLN A 310 -7.49 1.17 2.31
CA GLN A 310 -6.45 1.82 3.13
C GLN A 310 -5.99 3.12 2.46
N GLY A 311 -6.09 4.23 3.20
CA GLY A 311 -5.62 5.54 2.77
C GLY A 311 -4.16 5.82 3.15
N PHE A 312 -3.52 6.68 2.38
CA PHE A 312 -2.12 7.09 2.56
C PHE A 312 -1.87 8.43 1.85
N PHE A 313 -0.90 9.18 2.37
CA PHE A 313 -0.45 10.40 1.70
C PHE A 313 0.64 10.11 0.68
N VAL A 314 0.62 10.89 -0.39
CA VAL A 314 1.70 11.03 -1.37
C VAL A 314 1.93 12.50 -1.66
N LYS A 315 3.13 12.86 -2.11
CA LYS A 315 3.44 14.23 -2.52
C LYS A 315 3.46 14.32 -4.04
N ALA A 316 2.67 15.21 -4.62
CA ALA A 316 2.63 15.42 -6.06
C ALA A 316 3.95 16.02 -6.56
N VAL A 317 4.33 15.69 -7.79
CA VAL A 317 5.36 16.43 -8.52
C VAL A 317 4.92 17.89 -8.74
N THR A 318 5.89 18.80 -8.91
CA THR A 318 5.64 20.20 -9.29
C THR A 318 4.74 20.27 -10.52
N GLY A 319 3.71 21.13 -10.48
CA GLY A 319 2.67 21.23 -11.50
C GLY A 319 1.53 20.21 -11.38
N GLY A 320 1.64 19.23 -10.49
CA GLY A 320 0.67 18.14 -10.35
C GLY A 320 0.81 17.06 -11.43
N SER A 321 0.07 15.96 -11.26
CA SER A 321 0.03 14.82 -12.18
C SER A 321 -1.19 13.95 -11.89
N THR A 322 -1.21 12.71 -12.39
CA THR A 322 -2.25 11.71 -12.12
C THR A 322 -1.61 10.44 -11.59
N ALA A 323 -2.14 9.93 -10.47
CA ALA A 323 -1.82 8.60 -9.97
C ALA A 323 -2.84 7.58 -10.49
N ASN A 324 -2.35 6.37 -10.76
CA ASN A 324 -3.11 5.26 -11.31
C ASN A 324 -3.04 4.05 -10.38
N PHE A 325 -4.20 3.54 -10.01
CA PHE A 325 -4.38 2.21 -9.47
C PHE A 325 -4.77 1.30 -10.64
N THR A 326 -3.85 0.42 -11.07
CA THR A 326 -4.13 -0.48 -12.21
C THR A 326 -4.63 -1.84 -11.71
N PRO A 327 -5.43 -2.58 -12.51
CA PRO A 327 -5.91 -3.89 -12.13
C PRO A 327 -4.79 -4.91 -11.86
N ALA A 328 -3.61 -4.73 -12.47
CA ALA A 328 -2.43 -5.57 -12.29
C ALA A 328 -1.78 -5.42 -10.90
N MET A 329 -2.06 -4.32 -10.18
CA MET A 329 -1.59 -4.14 -8.80
C MET A 329 -2.37 -4.98 -7.78
N ARG A 330 -3.57 -5.45 -8.15
CA ARG A 330 -4.46 -6.17 -7.24
C ARG A 330 -3.82 -7.48 -6.81
N THR A 331 -3.87 -7.74 -5.52
CA THR A 331 -3.32 -8.93 -4.92
C THR A 331 -4.17 -9.35 -3.72
N HIS A 332 -4.18 -10.64 -3.43
CA HIS A 332 -4.62 -11.11 -2.14
C HIS A 332 -3.48 -10.88 -1.16
N GLN A 333 -3.76 -10.31 0.02
CA GLN A 333 -2.76 -10.32 1.07
C GLN A 333 -2.52 -11.78 1.43
N SER A 334 -1.36 -12.34 1.05
CA SER A 334 -1.02 -13.68 1.46
C SER A 334 -1.01 -13.70 2.98
N ALA A 335 -1.72 -14.64 3.60
CA ALA A 335 -1.54 -15.03 4.99
C ALA A 335 -0.14 -15.65 5.25
N ASN A 336 0.86 -15.34 4.42
CA ASN A 336 2.26 -15.68 4.61
C ASN A 336 2.82 -14.86 5.78
N LEU A 337 2.34 -15.22 6.97
CA LEU A 337 2.87 -14.87 8.26
C LEU A 337 4.27 -15.46 8.49
N PHE A 338 4.83 -16.23 7.54
CA PHE A 338 6.08 -16.97 7.73
C PHE A 338 7.00 -17.10 6.51
N GLN A 339 6.66 -16.55 5.34
CA GLN A 339 7.67 -16.37 4.29
C GLN A 339 8.24 -14.98 4.41
N LYS A 340 9.19 -14.81 5.34
CA LYS A 340 10.30 -13.92 5.06
C LYS A 340 10.95 -14.52 3.81
N VAL A 341 10.62 -14.00 2.62
CA VAL A 341 11.66 -14.00 1.58
C VAL A 341 12.81 -13.31 2.27
N GLN A 342 13.88 -14.06 2.51
CA GLN A 342 15.09 -13.58 3.13
C GLN A 342 15.65 -12.51 2.20
N THR A 343 15.18 -11.28 2.33
CA THR A 343 15.99 -10.13 1.97
C THR A 343 17.20 -10.24 2.88
N THR A 344 18.40 -10.30 2.30
CA THR A 344 19.62 -9.99 3.05
C THR A 344 19.31 -8.76 3.91
N GLY A 345 19.51 -8.87 5.23
CA GLY A 345 19.19 -7.79 6.15
C GLY A 345 19.83 -6.50 5.64
N ILE A 346 19.01 -5.50 5.33
CA ILE A 346 19.52 -4.20 4.87
C ILE A 346 20.15 -3.57 6.12
N PRO A 347 21.47 -3.30 6.12
CA PRO A 347 22.11 -2.68 7.26
C PRO A 347 21.46 -1.33 7.53
N THR A 348 20.90 -1.17 8.72
CA THR A 348 19.98 -0.08 9.05
C THR A 348 20.37 0.54 10.39
N ILE A 349 20.28 1.87 10.47
CA ILE A 349 20.44 2.64 11.70
C ILE A 349 19.15 3.45 11.88
N VAL A 350 18.40 3.17 12.95
CA VAL A 350 17.31 4.04 13.39
C VAL A 350 17.85 4.95 14.48
N LEU A 351 18.00 6.24 14.19
CA LEU A 351 18.44 7.25 15.13
C LEU A 351 17.22 7.97 15.72
N SER A 352 17.11 7.98 17.04
CA SER A 352 16.05 8.66 17.78
C SER A 352 16.56 9.87 18.54
N ALA A 353 15.74 10.91 18.62
CA ALA A 353 15.90 12.06 19.50
C ALA A 353 14.68 12.14 20.43
N ASP A 354 14.95 12.10 21.72
CA ASP A 354 13.97 12.28 22.80
C ASP A 354 14.13 13.68 23.40
N ASN A 355 13.04 14.46 23.43
CA ASN A 355 13.05 15.77 24.08
C ASN A 355 12.94 15.70 25.62
N ASN A 356 12.94 14.48 26.18
CA ASN A 356 12.74 14.15 27.59
C ASN A 356 11.44 14.72 28.18
N ASN A 357 10.45 14.98 27.32
CA ASN A 357 9.14 15.52 27.65
C ASN A 357 8.02 14.76 26.91
N GLY A 358 8.23 13.47 26.66
CA GLY A 358 7.23 12.57 26.09
C GLY A 358 7.13 12.61 24.55
N VAL A 359 8.02 13.31 23.85
CA VAL A 359 8.08 13.28 22.38
C VAL A 359 9.41 12.69 21.91
N ILE A 360 9.31 11.60 21.17
CA ILE A 360 10.43 10.92 20.53
C ILE A 360 10.20 11.00 19.02
N THR A 361 11.23 11.41 18.27
CA THR A 361 11.22 11.43 16.81
C THR A 361 12.44 10.68 16.29
N ASN A 362 12.30 10.06 15.12
CA ASN A 362 13.34 9.21 14.55
C ASN A 362 13.61 9.55 13.10
N THR A 363 14.83 9.27 12.65
CA THR A 363 15.19 9.16 11.24
C THR A 363 15.92 7.83 11.01
N GLU A 364 15.85 7.31 9.79
CA GLU A 364 16.41 6.02 9.40
C GLU A 364 17.50 6.19 8.34
N ILE A 365 18.62 5.50 8.53
CA ILE A 365 19.70 5.41 7.54
C ILE A 365 19.83 3.95 7.11
N LYS A 366 19.81 3.69 5.80
CA LYS A 366 19.98 2.35 5.23
C LYS A 366 21.17 2.29 4.31
N TYR A 367 21.97 1.24 4.42
CA TYR A 367 23.10 1.00 3.53
C TYR A 367 22.68 0.01 2.44
N MET A 368 22.72 0.43 1.18
CA MET A 368 22.25 -0.38 0.06
C MET A 368 23.25 -0.32 -1.10
N GLY A 369 23.38 -1.43 -1.82
CA GLY A 369 24.16 -1.46 -3.05
C GLY A 369 23.45 -0.74 -4.19
N GLY A 370 24.20 -0.01 -5.01
CA GLY A 370 23.66 0.68 -6.19
C GLY A 370 22.98 2.03 -5.91
N THR A 371 23.05 2.54 -4.68
CA THR A 371 22.62 3.90 -4.31
C THR A 371 23.79 4.88 -4.36
N SER A 372 23.50 6.16 -4.14
CA SER A 372 24.42 7.29 -4.22
C SER A 372 24.56 8.03 -2.89
N LEU A 373 25.39 9.07 -2.86
CA LEU A 373 25.47 10.02 -1.74
C LEU A 373 24.49 11.21 -1.89
N GLY A 374 23.88 11.33 -3.08
CA GLY A 374 22.81 12.26 -3.40
C GLY A 374 21.44 11.60 -3.32
N LEU A 375 20.47 12.13 -4.05
CA LEU A 375 19.08 11.67 -4.01
C LEU A 375 18.91 10.38 -4.83
N ASP A 376 18.47 9.32 -4.16
CA ASP A 376 18.01 8.06 -4.72
C ASP A 376 16.48 8.00 -4.68
N ALA A 377 15.84 8.59 -5.70
CA ALA A 377 14.39 8.69 -5.79
C ALA A 377 13.71 7.31 -5.69
N GLY A 378 12.76 7.19 -4.75
CA GLY A 378 12.06 5.94 -4.44
C GLY A 378 12.70 5.14 -3.30
N PHE A 379 13.94 5.43 -2.94
CA PHE A 379 14.67 4.77 -1.86
C PHE A 379 14.92 5.71 -0.68
N ASP A 380 15.18 6.98 -0.94
CA ASP A 380 15.06 8.03 0.07
C ASP A 380 13.58 8.41 0.30
N ALA A 381 13.29 8.96 1.47
CA ALA A 381 11.98 9.54 1.77
C ALA A 381 12.10 10.82 2.60
N GLY A 382 11.69 11.93 1.99
CA GLY A 382 11.60 13.22 2.65
C GLY A 382 10.68 13.18 3.88
N ARG A 383 10.97 14.02 4.87
CA ARG A 383 10.19 14.13 6.10
C ARG A 383 8.79 14.66 5.79
N PHE A 384 7.77 13.96 6.31
CA PHE A 384 6.38 14.37 6.12
C PHE A 384 6.13 15.77 6.70
N GLY A 385 5.67 16.69 5.85
CA GLY A 385 5.57 18.12 6.18
C GLY A 385 4.17 18.64 6.42
N ALA A 386 3.11 17.82 6.36
CA ALA A 386 1.74 18.30 6.49
C ALA A 386 1.34 18.69 7.94
N VAL A 387 2.21 18.43 8.93
CA VAL A 387 1.99 18.79 10.33
C VAL A 387 3.31 19.33 10.89
N GLY A 388 3.34 20.63 11.23
CA GLY A 388 4.50 21.25 11.85
C GLY A 388 4.69 20.73 13.28
N SER A 389 5.55 19.73 13.46
CA SER A 389 6.06 19.41 14.79
C SER A 389 7.29 20.28 15.05
N GLY A 390 7.21 21.22 16.00
CA GLY A 390 8.33 22.07 16.40
C GLY A 390 9.52 21.32 17.03
N PHE A 391 9.44 19.98 17.10
CA PHE A 391 10.52 19.08 17.45
C PHE A 391 10.64 17.97 16.41
N GLY A 392 11.87 17.67 15.97
CA GLY A 392 12.13 16.54 15.09
C GLY A 392 13.59 16.38 14.67
N ILE A 393 14.05 15.14 14.55
CA ILE A 393 15.33 14.79 13.95
C ILE A 393 15.16 14.30 12.51
N TYR A 394 16.12 14.63 11.66
CA TYR A 394 16.17 14.23 10.25
C TYR A 394 17.61 14.17 9.76
N THR A 395 17.83 13.56 8.60
CA THR A 395 19.10 13.65 7.90
C THR A 395 19.01 14.67 6.76
N ARG A 396 20.18 15.12 6.29
CA ARG A 396 20.35 15.69 4.94
C ARG A 396 21.21 14.76 4.11
N LEU A 397 20.97 14.76 2.80
CA LEU A 397 21.83 14.05 1.87
C LEU A 397 23.26 14.57 1.98
N VAL A 398 24.23 13.69 1.72
CA VAL A 398 25.65 14.07 1.75
C VAL A 398 25.94 15.01 0.58
N GLU A 399 25.40 14.70 -0.59
CA GLU A 399 25.25 15.63 -1.70
C GLU A 399 23.87 16.31 -1.56
N ASP A 400 23.80 17.28 -0.64
CA ASP A 400 22.55 17.92 -0.20
C ASP A 400 21.75 18.54 -1.34
N ASN A 401 20.43 18.34 -1.30
CA ASN A 401 19.46 18.90 -2.25
C ASN A 401 18.49 19.89 -1.59
N GLY A 402 18.66 20.20 -0.30
CA GLY A 402 17.78 21.13 0.39
C GLY A 402 16.62 20.48 1.15
N VAL A 403 16.42 19.17 1.08
CA VAL A 403 15.28 18.44 1.68
C VAL A 403 15.68 17.70 2.96
N ASP A 404 14.82 17.77 3.97
CA ASP A 404 14.95 16.99 5.21
C ASP A 404 14.45 15.56 4.98
N PHE A 405 15.21 14.54 5.39
CA PHE A 405 14.85 13.13 5.19
C PHE A 405 14.53 12.41 6.50
N THR A 406 13.44 11.65 6.49
CA THR A 406 13.08 10.71 7.57
C THR A 406 13.62 9.31 7.32
N LEU A 407 13.97 9.01 6.06
CA LEU A 407 14.70 7.82 5.66
C LEU A 407 15.67 8.23 4.55
N GLN A 408 16.94 7.96 4.74
CA GLN A 408 17.99 8.13 3.74
C GLN A 408 18.68 6.81 3.44
N VAL A 409 18.90 6.52 2.16
CA VAL A 409 19.78 5.44 1.73
C VAL A 409 21.18 5.99 1.44
N VAL A 410 22.20 5.16 1.68
CA VAL A 410 23.60 5.47 1.38
C VAL A 410 24.30 4.23 0.82
N PRO A 411 25.44 4.35 0.12
CA PRO A 411 26.07 3.21 -0.52
C PRO A 411 26.68 2.24 0.52
N ASP A 412 26.42 0.95 0.35
CA ASP A 412 26.87 -0.13 1.24
C ASP A 412 28.39 -0.44 1.18
N ASN A 413 29.18 0.38 0.52
CA ASN A 413 30.64 0.30 0.50
C ASN A 413 31.32 1.50 1.18
N THR A 414 30.54 2.38 1.82
CA THR A 414 31.03 3.65 2.39
C THR A 414 30.91 3.79 3.92
N TYR A 415 30.62 2.71 4.66
CA TYR A 415 30.39 2.73 6.12
C TYR A 415 31.41 3.52 6.95
N ASN A 416 32.68 3.55 6.55
CA ASN A 416 33.77 4.18 7.31
C ASN A 416 34.03 5.64 6.91
N THR A 417 33.46 6.09 5.79
CA THR A 417 33.83 7.35 5.14
C THR A 417 32.65 8.32 5.04
N THR A 418 31.42 7.82 5.14
CA THR A 418 30.21 8.63 5.02
C THR A 418 29.92 9.30 6.36
N ILE A 419 29.92 10.64 6.35
CA ILE A 419 29.47 11.49 7.44
C ILE A 419 28.12 12.05 7.03
N ILE A 420 27.06 11.70 7.75
CA ILE A 420 25.69 12.04 7.38
C ILE A 420 25.26 13.27 8.16
N PRO A 421 25.00 14.42 7.53
CA PRO A 421 24.53 15.59 8.28
C PRO A 421 23.19 15.32 8.98
N LEU A 422 23.12 15.67 10.26
CA LEU A 422 21.91 15.55 11.06
C LEU A 422 21.32 16.92 11.34
N GLY A 423 20.02 17.03 11.07
CA GLY A 423 19.23 18.19 11.42
C GLY A 423 18.38 17.91 12.65
N LEU A 424 18.20 18.93 13.47
CA LEU A 424 17.37 18.87 14.67
C LEU A 424 16.58 20.16 14.80
N ASP A 425 15.26 20.03 14.68
CA ASP A 425 14.33 21.09 15.07
C ASP A 425 14.05 20.93 16.56
N ALA A 426 14.33 21.97 17.36
CA ALA A 426 14.07 21.96 18.79
C ALA A 426 14.15 23.38 19.37
N THR A 427 13.40 23.64 20.45
CA THR A 427 13.41 24.93 21.15
C THR A 427 14.56 25.02 22.17
N THR A 428 14.94 26.26 22.52
CA THR A 428 16.00 26.55 23.50
C THR A 428 15.78 25.85 24.83
N GLY A 429 16.86 25.43 25.49
CA GLY A 429 16.85 24.89 26.84
C GLY A 429 16.37 23.45 26.92
N THR A 430 16.01 22.84 25.79
CA THR A 430 15.61 21.44 25.76
C THR A 430 16.86 20.56 25.85
N GLN A 431 16.90 19.66 26.83
CA GLN A 431 17.88 18.57 26.86
C GLN A 431 17.38 17.48 25.92
N ILE A 432 18.22 17.11 24.95
CA ILE A 432 17.91 16.13 23.92
C ILE A 432 18.75 14.89 24.17
N THR A 433 18.11 13.73 24.16
CA THR A 433 18.77 12.43 24.29
C THR A 433 18.74 11.71 22.95
N PHE A 434 19.91 11.45 22.38
CA PHE A 434 20.08 10.68 21.15
C PHE A 434 20.38 9.22 21.45
N LYS A 435 19.73 8.31 20.72
CA LYS A 435 20.00 6.86 20.74
C LYS A 435 19.95 6.30 19.33
N ALA A 436 20.75 5.27 19.04
CA ALA A 436 20.67 4.54 17.79
C ALA A 436 20.33 3.09 18.04
N ASN A 437 19.48 2.52 17.19
CA ASN A 437 19.31 1.08 17.05
C ASN A 437 19.86 0.67 15.69
N ALA A 438 20.96 -0.09 15.68
CA ALA A 438 21.60 -0.54 14.47
C ALA A 438 21.38 -2.04 14.26
N THR A 439 20.93 -2.42 13.07
CA THR A 439 20.70 -3.83 12.69
C THR A 439 21.47 -4.17 11.41
N ASP A 440 21.92 -5.41 11.31
CA ASP A 440 22.57 -5.97 10.11
C ASP A 440 23.84 -5.24 9.63
N LEU A 441 24.43 -4.36 10.45
CA LEU A 441 25.73 -3.74 10.15
C LEU A 441 26.84 -4.82 10.03
N PRO A 442 27.80 -4.67 9.10
CA PRO A 442 28.93 -5.58 9.01
C PRO A 442 29.72 -5.70 10.32
N LEU A 443 30.34 -6.87 10.54
CA LEU A 443 31.08 -7.14 11.78
C LEU A 443 32.14 -6.06 12.06
N GLY A 444 32.15 -5.56 13.29
CA GLY A 444 33.11 -4.55 13.75
C GLY A 444 32.77 -3.11 13.37
N LYS A 445 31.66 -2.86 12.64
CA LYS A 445 31.19 -1.50 12.37
C LYS A 445 30.57 -0.88 13.61
N LYS A 446 30.73 0.44 13.68
CA LYS A 446 30.29 1.27 14.78
C LYS A 446 29.66 2.57 14.26
N VAL A 447 28.60 2.98 14.93
CA VAL A 447 27.82 4.21 14.81
C VAL A 447 28.27 5.17 15.89
N PHE A 448 28.56 6.39 15.47
CA PHE A 448 28.91 7.50 16.33
C PHE A 448 28.03 8.68 15.97
N ILE A 449 27.74 9.54 16.95
CA ILE A 449 27.26 10.89 16.72
C ILE A 449 28.40 11.85 17.03
N GLU A 450 28.62 12.79 16.11
CA GLU A 450 29.53 13.92 16.30
C GLU A 450 28.75 15.13 16.80
N ASP A 451 29.24 15.80 17.84
CA ASP A 451 28.80 17.15 18.22
C ASP A 451 29.93 18.14 17.96
N LYS A 452 29.83 18.88 16.85
CA LYS A 452 30.86 19.83 16.42
C LYS A 452 30.99 21.05 17.33
N LEU A 453 29.93 21.39 18.08
CA LEU A 453 30.01 22.50 19.03
C LEU A 453 30.91 22.14 20.20
N LEU A 454 30.84 20.90 20.67
CA LEU A 454 31.65 20.41 21.79
C LEU A 454 32.94 19.70 21.35
N ASN A 455 33.10 19.45 20.04
CA ASN A 455 34.19 18.68 19.45
C ASN A 455 34.29 17.27 20.08
N THR A 456 33.14 16.59 20.21
CA THR A 456 33.03 15.27 20.85
C THR A 456 32.41 14.24 19.91
N PHE A 457 32.89 13.00 20.01
CA PHE A 457 32.28 11.83 19.38
C PHE A 457 31.73 10.90 20.45
N ALA A 458 30.45 10.51 20.31
CA ALA A 458 29.82 9.55 21.20
C ALA A 458 29.37 8.32 20.42
N GLU A 459 29.73 7.13 20.90
CA GLU A 459 29.32 5.87 20.26
C GLU A 459 27.87 5.53 20.61
N LEU A 460 27.05 5.11 19.63
CA LEU A 460 25.62 4.83 19.81
C LEU A 460 25.20 3.37 19.50
N ASN A 461 26.15 2.45 19.24
CA ASN A 461 25.86 1.12 18.66
C ASN A 461 24.94 0.16 19.39
N ASN A 462 24.61 0.42 20.65
CA ASN A 462 23.84 -0.50 21.48
C ASN A 462 22.75 0.28 22.23
N THR A 463 21.68 -0.42 22.60
CA THR A 463 20.52 0.12 23.34
C THR A 463 20.88 0.87 24.62
N ASP A 464 22.02 0.55 25.23
CA ASP A 464 22.46 1.13 26.51
C ASP A 464 23.31 2.40 26.34
N LYS A 465 23.77 2.71 25.12
CA LYS A 465 24.54 3.92 24.84
C LYS A 465 23.62 5.03 24.35
N PHE A 466 23.88 6.23 24.86
CA PHE A 466 23.15 7.43 24.49
C PHE A 466 24.07 8.65 24.57
N TYR A 467 23.69 9.70 23.87
CA TYR A 467 24.34 11.00 23.95
C TYR A 467 23.31 12.05 24.35
N THR A 468 23.65 12.92 25.30
CA THR A 468 22.78 14.03 25.70
C THR A 468 23.40 15.36 25.32
N ALA A 469 22.58 16.24 24.77
CA ALA A 469 22.97 17.61 24.45
C ALA A 469 21.91 18.59 24.96
N THR A 470 22.35 19.67 25.60
CA THR A 470 21.48 20.81 25.91
C THR A 470 21.64 21.86 24.82
N LEU A 471 20.52 22.39 24.34
CA LEU A 471 20.50 23.43 23.32
C LEU A 471 20.51 24.82 23.98
N ALA A 472 21.57 25.60 23.77
CA ALA A 472 21.70 26.96 24.30
C ALA A 472 20.88 28.01 23.52
N SER A 473 20.42 27.65 22.32
CA SER A 473 19.56 28.41 21.42
C SER A 473 18.60 27.46 20.71
N PRO A 474 17.54 27.94 20.03
CA PRO A 474 16.74 27.07 19.18
C PRO A 474 17.63 26.46 18.10
N SER A 475 17.34 25.22 17.73
CA SER A 475 18.00 24.53 16.63
C SER A 475 16.98 24.36 15.50
N ALA A 476 17.42 24.70 14.28
CA ALA A 476 16.69 24.44 13.04
C ALA A 476 17.75 24.25 11.94
N GLY A 477 17.64 23.17 11.18
CA GLY A 477 18.63 22.79 10.16
C GLY A 477 19.80 21.97 10.70
N ILE A 478 20.87 21.90 9.89
CA ILE A 478 22.08 21.11 10.12
C ILE A 478 23.24 21.97 10.64
N GLY A 479 24.33 21.32 11.07
CA GLY A 479 25.63 21.98 11.28
C GLY A 479 26.28 21.69 12.64
N ARG A 480 25.51 21.23 13.62
CA ARG A 480 26.03 20.78 14.93
C ARG A 480 26.25 19.27 14.98
N PHE A 481 25.25 18.50 14.56
CA PHE A 481 25.25 17.04 14.70
C PHE A 481 25.50 16.35 13.35
N PHE A 482 26.27 15.26 13.38
CA PHE A 482 26.58 14.41 12.23
C PHE A 482 26.68 12.94 12.65
#